data_AF-A0A9P5X273-F1
#
_entry.id   AF-A0A9P5X273-F1
#
_cell.length_a   1.000
_cell.length_b   1.000
_cell.length_c   1.000
_cell.angle_alpha   90.00
_cell.angle_beta   90.00
_cell.angle_gamma   90.00
#
_symmetry.space_group_name_H-M   'P 1'
#
loop_
_entity.id
_entity.type
_entity.pdbx_description
1 polymer ?
#
loop_
_entity_poly.entity_id
_entity_poly.type
_entity_poly.pdbx_seq_one_letter_code
_entity_poly.pdbx_strand_id
1 'polypeptide(L)'
;MSLGPSNSQITLTNPTFDDEPALVLLLNPDNVKKTIMTRLGGPHSGEVLYKVESNASLTKCSVFRPNSDVPIALIKRRDLFPDKITLEGERERNIKSWLQGYGTFKDFPISFEKDEKLYHWRTNIVDQLALFKDDNSEHPIAWFERSKKRVVDGVPTIFQAWLALEPEAIAIQDAVIVSFLIIEHKLRTDIKAGHLVGGRAAAFIV
;
A
#
# COMPACT_ATOMS: atom_id res chain seq x y z
N MET A 1 -42.83 -5.25 -23.18
CA MET A 1 -41.96 -6.12 -22.36
C MET A 1 -40.56 -5.53 -22.42
N SER A 2 -40.07 -4.97 -21.32
CA SER A 2 -38.75 -4.31 -21.24
C SER A 2 -37.92 -5.06 -20.22
N LEU A 3 -36.81 -5.65 -20.68
CA LEU A 3 -35.80 -6.28 -19.83
C LEU A 3 -34.92 -5.17 -19.26
N GLY A 4 -35.01 -4.95 -17.95
CA GLY A 4 -34.13 -4.02 -17.23
C GLY A 4 -32.70 -4.58 -17.16
N PRO A 5 -31.67 -3.71 -17.10
CA PRO A 5 -30.30 -4.15 -17.03
C PRO A 5 -30.04 -4.90 -15.72
N SER A 6 -29.51 -6.11 -15.84
CA SER A 6 -29.03 -6.93 -14.73
C SER A 6 -27.85 -6.22 -14.07
N ASN A 7 -28.09 -5.59 -12.93
CA ASN A 7 -27.04 -5.14 -12.03
C ASN A 7 -26.38 -6.37 -11.41
N SER A 8 -25.34 -6.89 -12.06
CA SER A 8 -24.44 -7.88 -11.47
C SER A 8 -23.65 -7.22 -10.35
N GLN A 9 -24.12 -7.36 -9.11
CA GLN A 9 -23.33 -7.08 -7.92
C GLN A 9 -22.23 -8.13 -7.83
N ILE A 10 -21.01 -7.77 -8.25
CA ILE A 10 -19.82 -8.55 -7.92
C ILE A 10 -19.57 -8.35 -6.44
N THR A 11 -20.03 -9.29 -5.62
CA THR A 11 -19.63 -9.40 -4.22
C THR A 11 -18.30 -10.13 -4.21
N LEU A 12 -17.20 -9.39 -4.43
CA LEU A 12 -15.87 -9.92 -4.24
C LEU A 12 -15.71 -10.21 -2.73
N THR A 13 -15.80 -11.49 -2.39
CA THR A 13 -15.31 -12.05 -1.14
C THR A 13 -13.91 -11.49 -0.86
N ASN A 14 -13.54 -11.35 0.43
CA ASN A 14 -12.14 -11.17 0.84
C ASN A 14 -11.25 -11.96 -0.12
N PRO A 15 -10.19 -11.39 -0.72
CA PRO A 15 -9.36 -12.12 -1.66
C PRO A 15 -8.86 -13.37 -0.94
N THR A 16 -9.54 -14.48 -1.21
CA THR A 16 -9.14 -15.79 -0.75
C THR A 16 -7.98 -16.07 -1.67
N PHE A 17 -6.78 -15.94 -1.13
CA PHE A 17 -5.67 -16.76 -1.53
C PHE A 17 -6.18 -18.08 -2.09
N ASP A 18 -5.87 -18.35 -3.36
CA ASP A 18 -6.01 -19.71 -3.87
C ASP A 18 -5.06 -20.63 -3.05
N ASP A 19 -3.94 -20.08 -2.53
CA ASP A 19 -2.91 -20.73 -1.69
C ASP A 19 -2.31 -19.78 -0.63
N GLU A 20 -1.76 -20.26 0.50
CA GLU A 20 -1.13 -19.41 1.53
C GLU A 20 -0.07 -18.44 0.94
N PRO A 21 -0.11 -17.13 1.28
CA PRO A 21 0.80 -16.13 0.71
C PRO A 21 2.26 -16.50 0.97
N ALA A 22 3.11 -16.34 -0.05
CA ALA A 22 4.53 -16.67 0.04
C ALA A 22 5.30 -15.80 1.06
N LEU A 23 4.87 -14.55 1.26
CA LEU A 23 5.43 -13.65 2.28
C LEU A 23 4.36 -12.73 2.85
N VAL A 24 4.25 -12.70 4.19
CA VAL A 24 3.44 -11.72 4.93
C VAL A 24 4.36 -10.78 5.71
N LEU A 25 4.13 -9.48 5.57
CA LEU A 25 4.85 -8.40 6.26
C LEU A 25 3.89 -7.69 7.22
N LEU A 26 4.19 -7.75 8.51
CA LEU A 26 3.50 -6.94 9.53
C LEU A 26 4.09 -5.54 9.58
N LEU A 27 3.24 -4.52 9.63
CA LEU A 27 3.65 -3.14 9.81
C LEU A 27 3.53 -2.76 11.30
N ASN A 28 4.61 -2.30 11.90
CA ASN A 28 4.60 -1.78 13.26
C ASN A 28 5.38 -0.45 13.40
N PRO A 29 4.72 0.66 13.75
CA PRO A 29 3.27 0.85 13.83
C PRO A 29 2.60 0.83 12.43
N ASP A 30 1.26 0.80 12.39
CA ASP A 30 0.49 1.03 11.15
C ASP A 30 0.58 2.50 10.68
N ASN A 31 1.78 2.88 10.23
CA ASN A 31 2.11 4.21 9.78
C ASN A 31 3.15 4.15 8.65
N VAL A 32 2.69 4.28 7.42
CA VAL A 32 3.52 4.24 6.20
C VAL A 32 4.59 5.34 6.10
N LYS A 33 4.67 6.27 7.05
CA LYS A 33 5.74 7.27 7.14
C LYS A 33 6.85 6.87 8.13
N LYS A 34 6.53 5.97 9.06
CA LYS A 34 7.43 5.54 10.14
C LYS A 34 6.97 4.17 10.62
N THR A 35 7.48 3.12 10.00
CA THR A 35 7.13 1.73 10.30
C THR A 35 8.34 0.82 10.12
N ILE A 36 8.37 -0.27 10.88
CA ILE A 36 9.21 -1.42 10.60
C ILE A 36 8.30 -2.49 9.99
N MET A 37 8.76 -3.14 8.92
CA MET A 37 8.05 -4.23 8.27
C MET A 37 8.77 -5.54 8.60
N THR A 38 8.10 -6.43 9.35
CA THR A 38 8.66 -7.70 9.79
C THR A 38 7.94 -8.88 9.16
N ARG A 39 8.67 -9.93 8.80
CA ARG A 39 8.10 -11.17 8.31
C ARG A 39 7.20 -11.82 9.38
N LEU A 40 6.03 -12.28 8.96
CA LEU A 40 5.18 -13.17 9.74
C LEU A 40 5.21 -14.57 9.14
N GLY A 41 5.31 -15.58 10.02
CA GLY A 41 5.22 -16.98 9.64
C GLY A 41 6.53 -17.56 9.09
N GLY A 42 6.60 -18.89 9.13
CA GLY A 42 7.78 -19.65 8.72
C GLY A 42 8.98 -19.53 9.68
N PRO A 43 10.15 -20.07 9.27
CA PRO A 43 11.34 -20.17 10.13
C PRO A 43 12.00 -18.82 10.46
N HIS A 44 11.69 -17.77 9.68
CA HIS A 44 12.25 -16.43 9.84
C HIS A 44 11.20 -15.42 10.35
N SER A 45 10.17 -15.89 11.06
CA SER A 45 9.16 -15.01 11.64
C SER A 45 9.81 -14.02 12.62
N GLY A 46 9.42 -12.75 12.52
CA GLY A 46 9.99 -11.64 13.29
C GLY A 46 11.21 -10.97 12.66
N GLU A 47 11.74 -11.51 11.56
CA GLU A 47 12.83 -10.87 10.82
C GLU A 47 12.38 -9.52 10.25
N VAL A 48 13.16 -8.47 10.49
CA VAL A 48 12.95 -7.17 9.86
C VAL A 48 13.35 -7.26 8.40
N LEU A 49 12.46 -6.88 7.49
CA LEU A 49 12.74 -6.82 6.05
C LEU A 49 12.79 -5.39 5.52
N TYR A 50 12.05 -4.45 6.13
CA TYR A 50 12.15 -3.04 5.76
C TYR A 50 12.04 -2.12 6.97
N LYS A 51 12.71 -0.96 6.86
CA LYS A 51 12.58 0.16 7.77
C LYS A 51 12.18 1.40 6.99
N VAL A 52 11.12 2.07 7.46
CA VAL A 52 10.63 3.32 6.87
C VAL A 52 10.85 4.43 7.87
N GLU A 53 11.53 5.48 7.46
CA GLU A 53 11.87 6.63 8.29
C GLU A 53 11.49 7.92 7.60
N SER A 54 10.85 8.84 8.32
CA SER A 54 10.59 10.19 7.82
C SER A 54 11.37 11.22 8.63
N ASN A 55 11.74 12.32 7.97
CA ASN A 55 12.28 13.49 8.65
C ASN A 55 11.23 14.15 9.57
N ALA A 56 11.67 15.07 10.44
CA ALA A 56 10.80 15.74 11.40
C ALA A 56 9.60 16.47 10.76
N SER A 57 9.80 17.07 9.57
CA SER A 57 8.72 17.74 8.83
C SER A 57 7.83 16.80 8.02
N LEU A 58 8.10 15.49 8.02
CA LEU A 58 7.36 14.45 7.28
C LEU A 58 7.31 14.66 5.75
N THR A 59 8.19 15.52 5.23
CA THR A 59 8.32 15.85 3.80
C THR A 59 9.31 14.94 3.08
N LYS A 60 10.18 14.24 3.82
CA LYS A 60 11.17 13.31 3.27
C LYS A 60 11.01 11.97 3.97
N CYS A 61 10.76 10.91 3.20
CA CYS A 61 10.61 9.54 3.69
C CYS A 61 11.63 8.65 2.97
N SER A 62 12.42 7.91 3.75
CA SER A 62 13.42 6.95 3.26
C SER A 62 12.97 5.54 3.60
N VAL A 63 13.16 4.62 2.65
CA VAL A 63 12.88 3.19 2.82
C VAL A 63 14.20 2.44 2.73
N PHE A 64 14.47 1.55 3.68
CA PHE A 64 15.72 0.80 3.78
C PHE A 64 15.47 -0.69 3.88
N ARG A 65 16.35 -1.49 3.27
CA ARG A 65 16.54 -2.90 3.64
C ARG A 65 17.28 -2.97 4.98
N PRO A 66 17.26 -4.12 5.69
CA PRO A 66 17.95 -4.28 6.96
C PRO A 66 19.45 -4.10 6.75
N ASN A 67 20.12 -3.43 7.70
CA ASN A 67 21.57 -3.22 7.68
C ASN A 67 22.13 -2.46 6.46
N SER A 68 21.28 -1.77 5.68
CA SER A 68 21.71 -0.89 4.60
C SER A 68 21.65 0.57 5.04
N ASP A 69 22.74 1.31 4.85
CA ASP A 69 22.76 2.77 5.01
C ASP A 69 22.25 3.50 3.74
N VAL A 70 22.12 2.78 2.63
CA VAL A 70 21.59 3.30 1.38
C VAL A 70 20.10 2.97 1.28
N PRO A 71 19.22 3.98 1.11
CA PRO A 71 17.80 3.74 0.96
C PRO A 71 17.48 3.15 -0.41
N ILE A 72 16.57 2.18 -0.46
CA ILE A 72 16.03 1.64 -1.72
C ILE A 72 15.11 2.64 -2.42
N ALA A 73 14.52 3.55 -1.63
CA ALA A 73 13.71 4.63 -2.13
C ALA A 73 13.78 5.84 -1.21
N LEU A 74 13.81 7.01 -1.84
CA LEU A 74 13.67 8.30 -1.19
C LEU A 74 12.48 9.04 -1.78
N ILE A 75 11.45 9.26 -0.96
CA ILE A 75 10.20 9.92 -1.31
C ILE A 75 10.25 11.35 -0.75
N LYS A 76 10.10 12.35 -1.62
CA LYS A 76 10.03 13.76 -1.23
C LYS A 76 8.66 14.32 -1.55
N ARG A 77 7.92 14.68 -0.52
CA ARG A 77 6.62 15.32 -0.59
C ARG A 77 6.79 16.83 -0.58
N ARG A 78 6.09 17.52 -1.48
CA ARG A 78 6.24 18.98 -1.65
C ARG A 78 4.86 19.62 -1.71
N ASP A 79 4.69 20.73 -0.99
CA ASP A 79 3.37 21.39 -0.90
C ASP A 79 3.00 22.14 -2.18
N LEU A 80 3.98 22.80 -2.81
CA LEU A 80 3.77 23.64 -4.01
C LEU A 80 4.25 22.99 -5.31
N PHE A 81 4.96 21.87 -5.23
CA PHE A 81 5.57 21.20 -6.38
C PHE A 81 5.17 19.73 -6.44
N PRO A 82 5.28 19.07 -7.60
CA PRO A 82 5.03 17.64 -7.67
C PRO A 82 5.95 16.84 -6.75
N ASP A 83 5.39 15.82 -6.10
CA ASP A 83 6.14 14.87 -5.30
C ASP A 83 7.21 14.16 -6.16
N LYS A 84 8.36 13.89 -5.54
CA LYS A 84 9.52 13.26 -6.17
C LYS A 84 9.86 11.93 -5.53
N ILE A 85 10.46 11.07 -6.32
CA ILE A 85 11.04 9.80 -5.86
C ILE A 85 12.43 9.61 -6.47
N THR A 86 13.33 9.03 -5.67
CA THR A 86 14.61 8.47 -6.13
C THR A 86 14.63 7.01 -5.71
N LEU A 87 14.70 6.08 -6.67
CA LEU A 87 14.92 4.66 -6.39
C LEU A 87 16.43 4.37 -6.32
N GLU A 88 16.80 3.23 -5.73
CA GLU A 88 18.19 2.77 -5.63
C GLU A 88 18.89 2.79 -6.98
N GLY A 89 20.02 3.50 -7.07
CA GLY A 89 20.79 3.60 -8.33
C GLY A 89 20.14 4.45 -9.43
N GLU A 90 18.96 5.01 -9.21
CA GLU A 90 18.24 5.81 -10.20
C GLU A 90 18.34 7.33 -9.95
N ARG A 91 18.01 8.12 -10.98
CA ARG A 91 17.87 9.58 -10.86
C ARG A 91 16.53 9.96 -10.23
N GLU A 92 16.48 11.12 -9.57
CA GLU A 92 15.22 11.69 -9.07
C GLU A 92 14.23 11.93 -10.21
N ARG A 93 12.99 11.48 -10.05
CA ARG A 93 11.88 11.67 -10.98
C ARG A 93 10.57 12.04 -10.27
N ASN A 94 9.57 12.51 -11.02
CA ASN A 94 8.24 12.78 -10.47
C ASN A 94 7.56 11.46 -10.08
N ILE A 95 6.87 11.39 -8.94
CA ILE A 95 6.10 10.20 -8.57
C ILE A 95 5.09 9.87 -9.67
N LYS A 96 4.37 10.86 -10.21
CA LYS A 96 3.40 10.67 -11.30
C LYS A 96 4.02 10.10 -12.60
N SER A 97 5.32 10.31 -12.84
CA SER A 97 6.00 9.69 -14.00
C SER A 97 6.36 8.22 -13.77
N TRP A 98 6.35 7.76 -12.53
CA TRP A 98 6.59 6.37 -12.18
C TRP A 98 5.28 5.62 -11.89
N LEU A 99 4.41 6.22 -11.07
CA LEU A 99 3.07 5.75 -10.73
C LEU A 99 2.03 6.48 -11.59
N GLN A 100 1.66 5.88 -12.71
CA GLN A 100 0.63 6.39 -13.60
C GLN A 100 -0.73 6.41 -12.89
N GLY A 101 -1.51 7.48 -13.06
CA GLY A 101 -2.78 7.68 -12.34
C GLY A 101 -2.64 8.39 -10.99
N TYR A 102 -1.44 8.47 -10.41
CA TYR A 102 -1.20 9.16 -9.14
C TYR A 102 -1.53 10.66 -9.23
N GLY A 103 -2.42 11.13 -8.35
CA GLY A 103 -2.79 12.53 -8.22
C GLY A 103 -3.85 12.99 -9.22
N THR A 104 -4.76 12.10 -9.62
CA THR A 104 -5.85 12.42 -10.55
C THR A 104 -7.21 12.21 -9.89
N PHE A 105 -8.25 12.96 -10.28
CA PHE A 105 -9.59 12.88 -9.65
C PHE A 105 -10.22 11.47 -9.65
N LYS A 106 -9.75 10.56 -10.51
CA LYS A 106 -10.05 9.13 -10.50
C LYS A 106 -8.77 8.38 -10.19
N ASP A 107 -8.39 8.35 -8.91
CA ASP A 107 -7.07 7.92 -8.46
C ASP A 107 -6.79 6.41 -8.68
N PHE A 108 -7.75 5.60 -9.14
CA PHE A 108 -7.53 4.17 -9.41
C PHE A 108 -8.05 3.74 -10.79
N PRO A 109 -7.36 2.80 -11.46
CA PRO A 109 -6.14 2.10 -11.02
C PRO A 109 -4.88 2.99 -11.03
N ILE A 110 -3.94 2.74 -10.12
CA ILE A 110 -2.58 3.33 -10.16
C ILE A 110 -1.64 2.28 -10.71
N SER A 111 -0.92 2.63 -11.78
CA SER A 111 -0.11 1.66 -12.51
C SER A 111 1.38 1.98 -12.43
N PHE A 112 2.23 0.96 -12.45
CA PHE A 112 3.66 1.13 -12.63
C PHE A 112 4.22 0.00 -13.47
N GLU A 113 5.33 0.29 -14.15
CA GLU A 113 6.05 -0.70 -14.95
C GLU A 113 7.29 -1.17 -14.18
N LYS A 114 7.53 -2.48 -14.22
CA LYS A 114 8.74 -3.10 -13.67
C LYS A 114 9.09 -4.31 -14.53
N ASP A 115 10.34 -4.36 -14.99
CA ASP A 115 10.88 -5.45 -15.80
C ASP A 115 9.98 -5.78 -17.02
N GLU A 116 9.60 -4.72 -17.76
CA GLU A 116 8.74 -4.74 -18.96
C GLU A 116 7.30 -5.24 -18.72
N LYS A 117 6.90 -5.39 -17.46
CA LYS A 117 5.56 -5.79 -17.06
C LYS A 117 4.83 -4.63 -16.41
N LEU A 118 3.55 -4.50 -16.74
CA LEU A 118 2.67 -3.50 -16.17
C LEU A 118 1.87 -4.09 -15.00
N TYR A 119 1.82 -3.33 -13.92
CA TYR A 119 1.13 -3.70 -12.69
C TYR A 119 0.15 -2.61 -12.29
N HIS A 120 -0.97 -3.01 -11.70
CA HIS A 120 -2.08 -2.13 -11.33
C HIS A 120 -2.45 -2.30 -9.87
N TRP A 121 -2.24 -1.26 -9.09
CA TRP A 121 -2.90 -1.11 -7.81
C TRP A 121 -4.36 -0.74 -8.03
N ARG A 122 -5.24 -1.46 -7.34
CA ARG A 122 -6.69 -1.24 -7.29
C ARG A 122 -7.11 -1.12 -5.84
N THR A 123 -8.24 -0.45 -5.63
CA THR A 123 -8.87 -0.39 -4.32
C THR A 123 -10.32 -0.86 -4.39
N ASN A 124 -10.84 -1.35 -3.27
CA ASN A 124 -12.23 -1.75 -3.13
C ASN A 124 -13.01 -0.73 -2.27
N ILE A 125 -14.30 -1.01 -2.03
CA ILE A 125 -15.20 -0.12 -1.27
C ILE A 125 -14.79 0.07 0.21
N VAL A 126 -13.87 -0.74 0.73
CA VAL A 126 -13.34 -0.65 2.10
C VAL A 126 -11.89 -0.14 2.14
N ASP A 127 -11.44 0.52 1.07
CA ASP A 127 -10.10 1.07 0.90
C ASP A 127 -8.96 0.06 1.08
N GLN A 128 -9.22 -1.24 0.89
CA GLN A 128 -8.16 -2.23 0.82
C GLN A 128 -7.42 -2.07 -0.51
N LEU A 129 -6.11 -2.28 -0.47
CA LEU A 129 -5.24 -2.08 -1.62
C LEU A 129 -4.76 -3.44 -2.12
N ALA A 130 -4.92 -3.70 -3.41
CA ALA A 130 -4.50 -4.95 -4.05
C ALA A 130 -3.79 -4.68 -5.38
N LEU A 131 -2.71 -5.41 -5.64
CA LEU A 131 -1.87 -5.29 -6.81
C LEU A 131 -2.18 -6.43 -7.78
N PHE A 132 -2.38 -6.10 -9.05
CA PHE A 132 -2.66 -7.05 -10.12
C PHE A 132 -1.61 -6.90 -11.22
N LYS A 133 -1.41 -7.96 -11.98
CA LYS A 133 -0.70 -7.86 -13.27
C LYS A 133 -1.68 -7.40 -14.34
N ASP A 134 -1.19 -6.72 -15.37
CA ASP A 134 -2.02 -6.34 -16.51
C ASP A 134 -2.60 -7.57 -17.25
N ASP A 135 -1.80 -8.63 -17.38
CA ASP A 135 -2.19 -9.90 -18.01
C ASP A 135 -3.13 -10.77 -17.15
N ASN A 136 -3.27 -10.47 -15.86
CA ASN A 136 -4.13 -11.19 -14.93
C ASN A 136 -4.81 -10.23 -13.95
N SER A 137 -6.01 -9.82 -14.33
CA SER A 137 -6.79 -8.82 -13.61
C SER A 137 -7.69 -9.39 -12.50
N GLU A 138 -7.78 -10.71 -12.39
CA GLU A 138 -8.68 -11.41 -11.47
C GLU A 138 -7.96 -11.86 -10.19
N HIS A 139 -6.68 -12.23 -10.30
CA HIS A 139 -5.89 -12.72 -9.17
C HIS A 139 -4.86 -11.67 -8.71
N PRO A 140 -5.00 -11.12 -7.50
CA PRO A 140 -4.02 -10.16 -6.97
C PRO A 140 -2.72 -10.88 -6.59
N ILE A 141 -1.58 -10.25 -6.87
CA ILE A 141 -0.25 -10.74 -6.48
C ILE A 141 0.26 -10.10 -5.18
N ALA A 142 -0.36 -9.02 -4.73
CA ALA A 142 -0.08 -8.43 -3.41
C ALA A 142 -1.33 -7.76 -2.84
N TRP A 143 -1.44 -7.75 -1.51
CA TRP A 143 -2.63 -7.26 -0.84
C TRP A 143 -2.30 -6.66 0.53
N PHE A 144 -2.92 -5.52 0.84
CA PHE A 144 -2.71 -4.78 2.08
C PHE A 144 -4.01 -4.60 2.84
N GLU A 145 -3.95 -4.86 4.14
CA GLU A 145 -5.02 -4.53 5.07
C GLU A 145 -4.50 -3.63 6.22
N ARG A 146 -5.24 -2.54 6.47
CA ARG A 146 -4.98 -1.62 7.58
C ARG A 146 -5.25 -2.29 8.92
N SER A 147 -4.66 -1.73 9.97
CA SER A 147 -4.98 -2.17 11.33
C SER A 147 -6.46 -1.94 11.63
N LYS A 148 -7.10 -2.91 12.29
CA LYS A 148 -8.53 -2.85 12.62
C LYS A 148 -8.76 -3.32 14.05
N LYS A 149 -9.63 -2.60 14.76
CA LYS A 149 -10.12 -3.01 16.08
C LYS A 149 -11.39 -3.82 15.90
N ARG A 150 -11.45 -5.01 16.46
CA ARG A 150 -12.66 -5.84 16.47
C ARG A 150 -12.83 -6.45 17.86
N VAL A 151 -14.06 -6.77 18.21
CA VAL A 151 -14.34 -7.57 19.41
C VAL A 151 -14.33 -9.04 19.00
N VAL A 152 -13.45 -9.83 19.60
CA VAL A 152 -13.37 -11.27 19.41
C VAL A 152 -13.65 -11.90 20.76
N ASP A 153 -14.69 -12.73 20.85
CA ASP A 153 -15.10 -13.39 22.09
C ASP A 153 -15.31 -12.42 23.27
N GLY A 154 -15.90 -11.26 22.98
CA GLY A 154 -16.14 -10.21 23.98
C GLY A 154 -14.93 -9.35 24.35
N VAL A 155 -13.74 -9.66 23.81
CA VAL A 155 -12.49 -8.93 24.07
C VAL A 155 -12.16 -7.98 22.91
N PRO A 156 -11.93 -6.67 23.18
CA PRO A 156 -11.40 -5.76 22.18
C PRO A 156 -9.99 -6.19 21.74
N THR A 157 -9.88 -6.62 20.49
CA THR A 157 -8.64 -7.12 19.86
C THR A 157 -8.22 -6.21 18.72
N ILE A 158 -6.94 -5.86 18.69
CA ILE A 158 -6.34 -5.08 17.59
C ILE A 158 -5.70 -6.07 16.62
N PHE A 159 -6.21 -6.10 15.40
CA PHE A 159 -5.57 -6.79 14.28
C PHE A 159 -4.56 -5.82 13.67
N GLN A 160 -3.31 -6.26 13.63
CA GLN A 160 -2.21 -5.47 13.09
C GLN A 160 -2.34 -5.30 11.57
N ALA A 161 -1.83 -4.18 11.04
CA ALA A 161 -1.75 -3.99 9.60
C ALA A 161 -0.72 -4.93 8.99
N TRP A 162 -1.02 -5.46 7.82
CA TRP A 162 -0.11 -6.33 7.11
C TRP A 162 -0.24 -6.17 5.59
N LEU A 163 0.85 -6.46 4.91
CA LEU A 163 0.96 -6.54 3.45
C LEU A 163 1.43 -7.95 3.14
N ALA A 164 0.76 -8.67 2.25
CA ALA A 164 1.32 -9.91 1.76
C ALA A 164 1.43 -10.01 0.25
N LEU A 165 2.34 -10.90 -0.13
CA LEU A 165 2.90 -11.02 -1.45
C LEU A 165 2.83 -12.48 -1.86
N GLU A 166 2.36 -12.69 -3.07
CA GLU A 166 2.48 -13.94 -3.80
C GLU A 166 3.91 -14.13 -4.33
N PRO A 167 4.30 -15.36 -4.72
CA PRO A 167 5.63 -15.63 -5.28
C PRO A 167 6.04 -14.66 -6.39
N GLU A 168 5.09 -14.26 -7.24
CA GLU A 168 5.34 -13.32 -8.33
C GLU A 168 5.67 -11.90 -7.84
N ALA A 169 5.03 -11.44 -6.76
CA ALA A 169 5.32 -10.15 -6.16
C ALA A 169 6.66 -10.11 -5.42
N ILE A 170 7.17 -11.27 -4.97
CA ILE A 170 8.51 -11.36 -4.35
C ILE A 170 9.60 -10.95 -5.35
N ALA A 171 9.45 -11.30 -6.64
CA ALA A 171 10.43 -10.93 -7.66
C ALA A 171 10.56 -9.40 -7.83
N ILE A 172 9.51 -8.65 -7.52
CA ILE A 172 9.45 -7.18 -7.60
C ILE A 172 9.22 -6.53 -6.23
N GLN A 173 9.61 -7.21 -5.14
CA GLN A 173 9.24 -6.86 -3.77
C GLN A 173 9.50 -5.39 -3.43
N ASP A 174 10.68 -4.86 -3.75
CA ASP A 174 11.01 -3.46 -3.45
C ASP A 174 10.08 -2.47 -4.16
N ALA A 175 9.73 -2.74 -5.42
CA ALA A 175 8.78 -1.90 -6.16
C ALA A 175 7.37 -1.98 -5.54
N VAL A 176 6.95 -3.16 -5.10
CA VAL A 176 5.67 -3.37 -4.39
C VAL A 176 5.65 -2.56 -3.10
N ILE A 177 6.69 -2.69 -2.26
CA ILE A 177 6.79 -2.00 -0.97
C ILE A 177 6.74 -0.49 -1.15
N VAL A 178 7.57 0.04 -2.07
CA VAL A 178 7.69 1.48 -2.27
C VAL A 178 6.42 2.06 -2.88
N SER A 179 5.82 1.40 -3.87
CA SER A 179 4.57 1.87 -4.49
C SER A 179 3.40 1.81 -3.50
N PHE A 180 3.28 0.73 -2.73
CA PHE A 180 2.31 0.61 -1.63
C PHE A 180 2.42 1.77 -0.64
N LEU A 181 3.62 2.06 -0.12
CA LEU A 181 3.82 3.12 0.89
C LEU A 181 3.39 4.51 0.38
N ILE A 182 3.62 4.79 -0.90
CA ILE A 182 3.23 6.05 -1.54
C ILE A 182 1.71 6.15 -1.69
N ILE A 183 1.10 5.10 -2.25
CA ILE A 183 -0.34 5.07 -2.54
C ILE A 183 -1.14 5.10 -1.26
N GLU A 184 -0.78 4.27 -0.28
CA GLU A 184 -1.45 4.20 1.01
C GLU A 184 -1.32 5.50 1.80
N HIS A 185 -0.18 6.20 1.68
CA HIS A 185 -0.04 7.52 2.29
C HIS A 185 -1.03 8.53 1.70
N LYS A 186 -1.16 8.55 0.37
CA LYS A 186 -2.11 9.41 -0.33
C LYS A 186 -3.54 9.09 0.06
N LEU A 187 -3.93 7.81 0.04
CA LEU A 187 -5.25 7.37 0.50
C LEU A 187 -5.59 7.87 1.91
N ARG A 188 -4.66 7.72 2.87
CA ARG A 188 -4.87 8.23 4.24
C ARG A 188 -4.97 9.75 4.31
N THR A 189 -4.33 10.46 3.41
CA THR A 189 -4.37 11.92 3.36
C THR A 189 -5.69 12.41 2.77
N ASP A 190 -6.17 11.76 1.70
CA ASP A 190 -7.44 12.07 1.06
C ASP A 190 -8.63 11.78 1.99
N ILE A 191 -8.60 10.66 2.72
CA ILE A 191 -9.61 10.34 3.73
C ILE A 191 -9.65 11.42 4.82
N LYS A 192 -8.49 11.82 5.36
CA LYS A 192 -8.40 12.88 6.38
C LYS A 192 -8.95 14.21 5.86
N ALA A 193 -8.61 14.60 4.63
CA ALA A 193 -9.13 15.81 4.01
C ALA A 193 -10.66 15.75 3.85
N GLY A 194 -11.19 14.60 3.39
CA GLY A 194 -12.64 14.37 3.29
C GLY A 194 -13.37 14.50 4.64
N HIS A 195 -12.80 13.97 5.72
CA HIS A 195 -13.36 14.11 7.07
C HIS A 195 -13.39 15.57 7.56
N LEU A 196 -12.34 16.34 7.27
CA LEU A 196 -12.26 17.76 7.62
C LEU A 196 -13.30 18.60 6.86
N VAL A 197 -13.45 18.36 5.55
CA VAL A 197 -14.45 19.05 4.73
C VAL A 197 -15.89 18.66 5.12
N GLY A 198 -16.10 17.40 5.53
CA GLY A 198 -17.38 16.89 6.00
C GLY A 198 -17.74 17.20 7.46
N GLY A 199 -16.94 18.00 8.18
CA GLY A 199 -17.21 18.40 9.57
C GLY A 199 -17.15 17.27 10.61
N ARG A 200 -16.63 16.09 10.25
CA ARG A 200 -16.47 14.95 11.15
C ARG A 200 -15.01 14.86 11.58
N ALA A 201 -14.62 15.69 12.55
CA ALA A 201 -13.34 15.52 13.23
C ALA A 201 -13.34 14.20 14.01
N ALA A 202 -12.82 13.13 13.40
CA ALA A 202 -12.48 11.92 14.13
C ALA A 202 -11.22 12.21 14.96
N ALA A 203 -11.40 12.39 16.27
CA ALA A 203 -10.30 12.40 17.22
C ALA A 203 -9.56 11.06 17.14
N PHE A 204 -8.40 11.05 16.48
CA PHE A 204 -7.45 9.94 16.60
C PHE A 204 -6.42 10.31 17.66
N ILE A 205 -6.47 9.57 18.77
CA ILE A 205 -5.45 9.59 19.82
C ILE A 205 -4.17 8.93 19.25
N VAL A 206 -3.04 9.59 19.50
CA VAL A 206 -1.66 9.27 19.08
C VAL A 206 -1.22 7.89 19.53
#